data_AF-A0A6B2JIT9-F1
#
_entry.id   AF-A0A6B2JIT9-F1
#
_cell.length_a   1.000
_cell.length_b   1.000
_cell.length_c   1.000
_cell.angle_alpha   90.00
_cell.angle_beta   90.00
_cell.angle_gamma   90.00
#
_symmetry.space_group_name_H-M   'P 1'
#
loop_
_entity.id
_entity.type
_entity.pdbx_description
1 polymer ?
#
loop_
_entity_poly.entity_id
_entity_poly.type
_entity_poly.pdbx_seq_one_letter_code
_entity_poly.pdbx_strand_id
1 'polypeptide(L)' 'MYRGGTSKALLLNKEDLSNYQLNHIDDIVISIMGSPHKRQIDGIGNGDSLCSKVAIVSKSLDEGVDLEYFLCR' A
#
# COMPACT_ATOMS: atom_id res chain seq x y z
N MET A 1 -7.56 -5.80 0.08
CA MET A 1 -6.53 -6.60 -0.62
C MET A 1 -7.11 -7.04 -1.96
N TYR A 2 -6.45 -6.72 -3.07
CA TYR A 2 -7.02 -6.88 -4.41
C TYR A 2 -5.99 -7.38 -5.42
N ARG A 3 -6.44 -8.14 -6.42
CA ARG A 3 -5.62 -8.55 -7.58
C ARG A 3 -5.76 -7.49 -8.68
N GLY A 4 -4.63 -6.95 -9.13
CA GLY A 4 -4.54 -6.05 -10.29
C GLY A 4 -3.64 -6.67 -11.34
N GLY A 5 -4.22 -7.12 -12.46
CA GLY A 5 -3.48 -7.86 -13.47
C GLY A 5 -2.79 -9.11 -12.89
N THR A 6 -1.49 -9.24 -13.08
CA THR A 6 -0.67 -10.35 -12.57
C THR A 6 -0.12 -10.12 -11.15
N SER A 7 -0.48 -9.01 -10.50
CA SER A 7 -0.04 -8.65 -9.14
C SER A 7 -1.18 -8.63 -8.14
N LYS A 8 -0.83 -8.67 -6.85
CA LYS A 8 -1.72 -8.44 -5.72
C LYS A 8 -1.19 -7.28 -4.88
N ALA A 9 -2.07 -6.38 -4.46
CA ALA A 9 -1.72 -5.24 -3.63
C ALA A 9 -2.78 -5.00 -2.54
N LEU A 10 -2.35 -4.41 -1.43
CA LEU A 10 -3.27 -3.73 -0.53
C LEU A 10 -3.63 -2.36 -1.11
N LEU A 11 -4.92 -2.00 -1.06
CA LEU A 11 -5.37 -0.65 -1.35
C LEU A 11 -5.70 0.02 -0.02
N LEU A 12 -5.15 1.21 0.21
CA LEU A 12 -5.39 2.04 1.39
C LEU A 12 -5.99 3.38 0.95
N ASN A 13 -6.96 3.89 1.69
CA ASN A 13 -7.40 5.28 1.51
C ASN A 13 -6.42 6.19 2.24
N LYS A 14 -5.96 7.26 1.59
CA LYS A 14 -5.08 8.28 2.19
C LYS A 14 -5.70 8.91 3.44
N GLU A 15 -7.02 9.03 3.49
CA GLU A 15 -7.74 9.57 4.66
C GLU A 15 -7.54 8.69 5.90
N ASP A 16 -7.45 7.37 5.75
CA ASP A 16 -7.20 6.45 6.87
C ASP A 16 -5.78 6.61 7.46
N LEU A 17 -4.87 7.21 6.69
CA LEU A 17 -3.48 7.47 7.07
C LEU A 17 -3.27 8.91 7.57
N SER A 18 -4.28 9.77 7.49
CA SER A 18 -4.16 11.22 7.74
C SER A 18 -3.68 11.60 9.15
N ASN A 19 -3.89 10.71 10.13
CA ASN A 19 -3.45 10.90 11.52
C ASN A 19 -1.97 10.53 11.76
N TYR A 20 -1.31 9.93 10.78
CA TYR A 20 0.08 9.50 10.89
C TYR A 20 1.01 10.46 10.16
N GLN A 21 2.18 10.69 10.75
CA GLN A 21 3.24 11.42 10.07
C GLN A 21 3.76 10.60 8.88
N LEU A 22 4.25 11.27 7.83
CA LEU A 22 4.66 10.62 6.58
C LEU A 22 5.69 9.50 6.79
N ASN A 23 6.67 9.71 7.68
CA ASN A 23 7.67 8.70 8.05
C ASN A 23 7.05 7.45 8.70
N HIS A 24 5.94 7.59 9.44
CA HIS A 24 5.25 6.44 10.03
C HIS A 24 4.45 5.65 8.99
N ILE A 25 4.13 6.23 7.83
CA ILE A 25 3.43 5.51 6.77
C ILE A 25 4.30 4.39 6.21
N ASP A 26 5.61 4.61 6.06
CA ASP A 26 6.54 3.58 5.61
C ASP A 26 6.61 2.43 6.62
N ASP A 27 6.71 2.73 7.91
CA ASP A 27 6.71 1.72 8.99
C ASP A 27 5.40 0.92 9.02
N ILE A 28 4.26 1.60 8.80
CA ILE A 28 2.95 0.95 8.68
C ILE A 28 2.93 0.00 7.49
N VAL A 29 3.40 0.44 6.32
CA VAL A 29 3.44 -0.40 5.11
C VAL A 29 4.36 -1.61 5.32
N ILE A 30 5.56 -1.40 5.89
CA ILE A 30 6.52 -2.48 6.20
C ILE A 30 5.87 -3.52 7.12
N SER A 31 5.24 -3.05 8.20
CA SER A 31 4.58 -3.89 9.21
C SER A 31 3.40 -4.67 8.62
N ILE A 32 2.49 -3.99 7.91
CA ILE A 32 1.36 -4.62 7.20
C ILE A 32 1.85 -5.74 6.29
N MET A 33 2.92 -5.48 5.54
CA MET A 33 3.44 -6.43 4.58
C MET A 33 4.23 -7.58 5.23
N GLY A 34 4.57 -7.50 6.52
CA GLY A 34 5.40 -8.51 7.19
C GLY A 34 6.88 -8.45 6.78
N SER A 35 7.32 -7.30 6.27
CA SER A 35 8.71 -7.04 5.89
C SER A 35 9.54 -6.69 7.13
N PRO A 36 10.87 -6.95 7.14
CA PRO A 36 11.71 -7.44 6.05
C PRO A 36 11.78 -8.98 5.94
N HIS A 37 10.90 -9.72 6.62
CA HIS A 37 10.98 -11.17 6.62
C HIS A 37 10.69 -11.75 5.22
N LYS A 38 11.61 -12.55 4.68
CA LYS A 38 11.54 -13.07 3.28
C LYS A 38 10.22 -13.75 2.92
N ARG A 39 9.59 -14.42 3.88
CA ARG A 39 8.31 -15.11 3.67
C ARG A 39 7.08 -14.26 4.05
N GLN A 40 7.29 -13.11 4.68
CA GLN A 40 6.22 -12.19 5.11
C GLN A 40 5.11 -12.85 5.95
N ILE A 41 5.46 -13.88 6.73
CA ILE A 41 4.50 -14.72 7.48
C ILE A 41 3.75 -13.99 8.59
N ASP A 42 4.28 -12.84 9.04
CA ASP A 42 3.69 -12.00 10.08
C ASP A 42 3.03 -10.75 9.48
N GLY A 43 2.55 -10.87 8.23
CA GLY A 43 1.86 -9.82 7.51
C GLY A 43 1.00 -10.38 6.39
N ILE A 44 0.46 -9.50 5.56
CA ILE A 44 -0.40 -9.89 4.43
C ILE A 44 0.36 -10.13 3.13
N GLY A 45 1.68 -9.89 3.14
CA GLY A 45 2.56 -10.17 2.03
C GLY A 45 2.75 -11.66 1.81
N ASN A 46 3.24 -12.03 0.62
CA ASN A 46 3.43 -13.43 0.25
C ASN A 46 4.90 -13.78 -0.06
N GLY A 47 5.83 -12.92 0.36
CA GLY A 47 7.27 -13.11 0.14
C GLY A 47 7.73 -13.01 -1.32
N ASP A 48 6.86 -12.52 -2.21
CA ASP A 48 7.12 -12.32 -3.63
C ASP A 48 6.79 -10.88 -4.03
N SER A 49 7.64 -10.28 -4.87
CA SER A 49 7.46 -8.89 -5.33
C SER A 49 6.14 -8.61 -6.05
N LEU A 50 5.51 -9.64 -6.64
CA LEU A 50 4.19 -9.54 -7.28
C LEU A 50 3.05 -9.46 -6.26
N CYS A 51 3.29 -9.93 -5.03
CA CYS A 51 2.33 -9.96 -3.93
C CYS A 51 2.78 -9.12 -2.71
N SER A 52 3.80 -8.27 -2.89
CA SER A 52 4.30 -7.35 -1.85
C SER A 52 4.21 -5.91 -2.34
N LYS A 53 2.98 -5.39 -2.44
CA LYS A 53 2.69 -4.04 -2.92
C LYS A 53 1.57 -3.40 -2.12
N VAL A 54 1.64 -2.08 -1.97
CA VAL A 54 0.56 -1.25 -1.43
C VAL A 54 0.30 -0.10 -2.39
N ALA A 55 -0.96 0.22 -2.64
CA ALA A 55 -1.34 1.46 -3.31
C ALA A 55 -2.19 2.31 -2.36
N ILE A 56 -1.78 3.55 -2.16
CA ILE A 56 -2.50 4.55 -1.38
C ILE A 56 -3.28 5.41 -2.37
N VAL A 57 -4.59 5.51 -2.18
CA VAL A 57 -5.51 6.18 -3.10
C VAL A 57 -6.20 7.34 -2.39
N SER A 58 -6.39 8.45 -3.08
CA SER A 58 -7.16 9.60 -2.59
C SER A 58 -8.00 10.22 -3.70
N LYS A 59 -9.02 10.98 -3.32
CA LYS A 59 -9.68 11.90 -4.25
C LYS A 59 -8.67 12.95 -4.73
N SER A 60 -8.63 13.20 -6.03
CA SER A 60 -7.77 14.28 -6.55
C SER A 60 -8.40 15.65 -6.33
N LEU A 61 -7.54 16.67 -6.29
CA LEU A 61 -7.94 18.07 -6.26
C LEU A 61 -7.88 18.72 -7.64
N ASP A 62 -7.31 18.03 -8.64
CA ASP A 62 -7.13 18.55 -9.98
C ASP A 62 -8.41 18.38 -10.83
N GLU A 63 -8.75 19.43 -11.59
CA GLU A 63 -9.92 19.39 -12.46
C GLU A 63 -9.74 18.34 -13.57
N GLY A 64 -10.73 17.45 -13.73
CA GLY A 64 -10.69 16.36 -14.71
C GLY A 64 -9.94 15.11 -14.24
N VAL A 65 -9.40 15.10 -13.01
CA VAL A 65 -8.82 13.90 -12.39
C VAL A 65 -9.71 13.45 -11.25
N ASP A 66 -10.21 12.22 -11.30
CA ASP A 66 -11.09 11.71 -10.23
C ASP A 66 -10.30 11.33 -8.97
N LEU A 67 -9.12 10.72 -9.15
CA LEU A 67 -8.36 10.05 -8.11
C LEU A 67 -6.85 10.19 -8.34
N GLU A 68 -6.12 10.29 -7.24
CA GLU A 68 -4.66 10.14 -7.18
C GLU A 68 -4.31 8.78 -6.58
N TYR A 69 -3.21 8.19 -7.05
CA TYR A 69 -2.68 6.97 -6.46
C TYR A 69 -1.16 7.02 -6.35
N PHE A 70 -0.66 6.53 -5.22
CA PHE A 70 0.77 6.36 -4.93
C PHE A 70 1.07 4.87 -4.71
N LEU A 71 2.10 4.35 -5.36
CA LEU A 71 2.46 2.93 -5.31
C LEU A 71 3.73 2.71 -4.47
N CYS A 72 3.61 1.91 -3.41
CA CYS A 72 4.71 1.46 -2.57
C CYS A 72 5.07 0.00 -2.91
N ARG A 73 6.36 -0.30 -2.95
CA ARG A 73 6.92 -1.64 -3.16
C ARG A 73 7.97 -1.95 -2.11
#